data_AF-A0A812SCN3-F1
#
_entry.id   AF-A0A812SCN3-F1
#
_cell.length_a   1.000
_cell.length_b   1.000
_cell.length_c   1.000
_cell.angle_alpha   90.00
_cell.angle_beta   90.00
_cell.angle_gamma   90.00
#
_symmetry.space_group_name_H-M   'P 1'
#
loop_
_entity.id
_entity.type
_entity.pdbx_description
1 polymer ?
#
loop_
_entity_poly.entity_id
_entity_poly.type
_entity_poly.pdbx_seq_one_letter_code
_entity_poly.pdbx_strand_id
1 'polypeptide(L)'
;MAKAKVEALRRMLQEARLPEEFANHCITTLKMESIEDYVNIVTVKDYETELKVVLTDQCAATKDSALMLARARSAWRAGRTIVLRNEHKRQQGEPVEDMDCALEQSTQESLMAQFEATYQISLDIHWMPADTLLGRVFRECQRLMPTVIPATKIRSLYWAAKPRNEKAVVLSDQVKLQLDKDEQMPVKSVLEYYRCLRILGHAYAIVGQHKSTDVVFAPLSINLKYPDTVLRIASSSSLGPSDLLNFVRQKDESTRARLVELVRQGYPQGEALNKAWAEFELHWITAPSKRPAEEANATSPEKRPRTGREVNGMELCKKWNDNRGCDGTCGKLDACDVMLSDGRICASKKHNRMTCPHR
;
A
#
# COMPACT_ATOMS: atom_id res chain seq x y z
N MET A 1 -5.08 -24.77 5.04
CA MET A 1 -3.71 -24.53 4.53
C MET A 1 -3.12 -25.75 3.80
N ALA A 2 -3.13 -26.96 4.37
CA ALA A 2 -2.53 -28.15 3.72
C ALA A 2 -3.08 -28.44 2.30
N LYS A 3 -4.40 -28.38 2.10
CA LYS A 3 -5.01 -28.55 0.76
C LYS A 3 -4.50 -27.55 -0.29
N ALA A 4 -4.23 -26.31 0.09
CA ALA A 4 -3.73 -25.29 -0.84
C ALA A 4 -2.27 -25.54 -1.26
N LYS A 5 -1.44 -26.07 -0.35
CA LYS A 5 -0.03 -26.42 -0.65
C LYS A 5 0.07 -27.62 -1.59
N VAL A 6 -0.78 -28.62 -1.39
CA VAL A 6 -0.88 -29.79 -2.27
C VAL A 6 -1.34 -29.38 -3.68
N GLU A 7 -2.32 -28.48 -3.77
CA GLU A 7 -2.81 -28.01 -5.07
C GLU A 7 -1.76 -27.18 -5.83
N ALA A 8 -0.98 -26.35 -5.11
CA ALA A 8 0.15 -25.63 -5.70
C ALA A 8 1.23 -26.58 -6.24
N LEU A 9 1.54 -27.66 -5.52
CA LEU A 9 2.44 -28.71 -6.00
C LEU A 9 1.88 -29.38 -7.27
N ARG A 10 0.62 -29.82 -7.24
CA ARG A 10 -0.05 -30.46 -8.39
C ARG A 10 0.04 -29.58 -9.64
N ARG A 11 -0.29 -28.30 -9.48
CA ARG A 11 -0.28 -27.33 -10.57
C ARG A 11 1.11 -27.13 -11.16
N MET A 12 2.15 -27.00 -10.33
CA MET A 12 3.54 -26.88 -10.79
C MET A 12 3.95 -28.08 -11.66
N LEU A 13 3.55 -29.29 -11.28
CA LEU A 13 3.84 -30.50 -12.06
C LEU A 13 3.10 -30.50 -13.41
N GLN A 14 1.84 -30.04 -13.42
CA GLN A 14 1.04 -29.92 -14.64
C GLN A 14 1.59 -28.84 -15.60
N GLU A 15 2.06 -27.70 -15.09
CA GLU A 15 2.70 -26.65 -15.90
C GLU A 15 3.99 -27.16 -16.56
N ALA A 16 4.73 -28.04 -15.88
CA ALA A 16 5.86 -28.77 -16.45
C ALA A 16 5.47 -29.89 -17.45
N ARG A 17 4.17 -30.05 -17.73
CA ARG A 17 3.57 -31.07 -18.61
C ARG A 17 3.86 -32.50 -18.15
N LEU A 18 3.91 -32.74 -16.84
CA LEU A 18 3.98 -34.09 -16.30
C LEU A 18 2.58 -34.72 -16.27
N PRO A 19 2.46 -36.04 -16.49
CA PRO A 19 1.18 -36.74 -16.44
C PRO A 19 0.50 -36.63 -15.08
N GLU A 20 -0.83 -36.69 -15.06
CA GLU A 20 -1.60 -36.66 -13.81
C GLU A 20 -1.28 -37.86 -12.91
N GLU A 21 -0.98 -39.01 -13.49
CA GLU A 21 -0.50 -40.20 -12.76
C GLU A 21 0.80 -39.94 -11.99
N PHE A 22 1.71 -39.14 -12.55
CA PHE A 22 2.95 -38.75 -11.88
C PHE A 22 2.67 -37.79 -10.70
N ALA A 23 1.79 -36.81 -10.92
CA ALA A 23 1.37 -35.90 -9.86
C ALA A 23 0.67 -36.66 -8.71
N ASN A 24 -0.19 -37.62 -9.04
CA ASN A 24 -0.86 -38.47 -8.07
C ASN A 24 0.15 -39.36 -7.33
N HIS A 25 1.13 -39.95 -8.02
CA HIS A 25 2.19 -40.72 -7.36
C HIS A 25 2.95 -39.87 -6.32
N CYS A 26 3.34 -38.65 -6.68
CA CYS A 26 4.02 -37.73 -5.75
C CYS A 26 3.15 -37.40 -4.52
N ILE A 27 1.86 -37.12 -4.72
CA ILE A 27 0.95 -36.65 -3.66
C ILE A 27 0.45 -37.81 -2.78
N THR A 28 0.06 -38.93 -3.37
CA THR A 28 -0.61 -40.03 -2.63
C THR A 28 0.36 -41.11 -2.20
N THR A 29 1.35 -41.45 -3.02
CA THR A 29 2.30 -42.54 -2.74
C THR A 29 3.47 -42.03 -1.91
N LEU A 30 4.11 -40.95 -2.37
CA LEU A 30 5.23 -40.33 -1.66
C LEU A 30 4.79 -39.35 -0.56
N LYS A 31 3.48 -39.09 -0.45
CA LYS A 31 2.88 -38.23 0.57
C LYS A 31 3.48 -36.81 0.60
N MET A 32 3.85 -36.27 -0.56
CA MET A 32 4.31 -34.89 -0.65
C MET A 32 3.16 -33.93 -0.39
N GLU A 33 3.33 -33.02 0.56
CA GLU A 33 2.30 -32.06 0.95
C GLU A 33 2.53 -30.66 0.35
N SER A 34 3.72 -30.43 -0.21
CA SER A 34 4.14 -29.11 -0.67
C SER A 34 5.22 -29.15 -1.75
N ILE A 35 5.43 -27.99 -2.40
CA ILE A 35 6.56 -27.76 -3.31
C ILE A 35 7.90 -27.93 -2.58
N GLU A 36 7.98 -27.56 -1.29
CA GLU A 36 9.18 -27.74 -0.48
C GLU A 36 9.56 -29.23 -0.37
N ASP A 37 8.58 -30.13 -0.16
CA ASP A 37 8.82 -31.58 -0.09
C ASP A 37 9.36 -32.14 -1.42
N TYR A 38 8.77 -31.70 -2.54
CA TYR A 38 9.21 -32.10 -3.88
C TYR A 38 10.64 -31.64 -4.19
N VAL A 39 11.00 -30.43 -3.78
CA VAL A 39 12.35 -29.87 -4.03
C VAL A 39 13.38 -30.54 -3.12
N ASN A 40 13.04 -30.76 -1.85
CA ASN A 40 13.97 -31.22 -0.82
C ASN A 40 14.11 -32.75 -0.75
N ILE A 41 13.30 -33.52 -1.51
CA ILE A 41 13.46 -34.98 -1.59
C ILE A 41 14.77 -35.39 -2.30
N VAL A 42 15.37 -34.48 -3.08
CA VAL A 42 16.64 -34.68 -3.77
C VAL A 42 17.64 -33.60 -3.39
N THR A 43 18.92 -33.92 -3.47
CA THR A 43 20.01 -32.99 -3.18
C THR A 43 20.21 -32.02 -4.34
N VAL A 44 20.59 -30.79 -4.03
CA VAL A 44 20.91 -29.76 -5.02
C VAL A 44 22.01 -30.19 -6.00
N LYS A 45 22.98 -30.95 -5.50
CA LYS A 45 24.16 -31.37 -6.25
C LYS A 45 23.82 -32.44 -7.28
N ASP A 46 22.99 -33.39 -6.87
CA ASP A 46 22.75 -34.62 -7.63
C ASP A 46 21.29 -34.76 -8.10
N TYR A 47 20.48 -33.68 -8.04
CA TYR A 47 19.06 -33.69 -8.45
C TYR A 47 18.82 -34.25 -9.85
N GLU A 48 19.77 -34.09 -10.79
CA GLU A 48 19.59 -34.57 -12.16
C GLU A 48 19.54 -36.10 -12.25
N THR A 49 20.27 -36.80 -11.40
CA THR A 49 20.30 -38.27 -11.32
C THR A 49 19.31 -38.78 -10.29
N GLU A 50 19.19 -38.13 -9.14
CA GLU A 50 18.29 -38.54 -8.05
C GLU A 50 16.82 -38.43 -8.44
N LEU A 51 16.39 -37.38 -9.18
CA LEU A 51 15.01 -37.26 -9.67
C LEU A 51 14.61 -38.46 -10.53
N LYS A 52 15.58 -39.05 -11.24
CA LYS A 52 15.32 -40.23 -12.05
C LYS A 52 14.97 -41.42 -11.16
N VAL A 53 15.84 -41.72 -10.20
CA VAL A 53 15.75 -42.90 -9.33
C VAL A 53 14.57 -42.80 -8.37
N VAL A 54 14.36 -41.62 -7.78
CA VAL A 54 13.40 -41.39 -6.70
C VAL A 54 11.99 -41.16 -7.24
N LEU A 55 11.85 -40.53 -8.42
CA LEU A 55 10.54 -40.11 -8.92
C LEU A 55 10.16 -40.74 -10.25
N THR A 56 10.91 -40.48 -11.34
CA THR A 56 10.43 -40.90 -12.67
C THR A 56 10.47 -42.41 -12.87
N ASP A 57 11.44 -43.13 -12.31
CA ASP A 57 11.53 -44.59 -12.46
C ASP A 57 10.52 -45.33 -11.56
N GLN A 58 9.99 -44.66 -10.53
CA GLN A 58 8.98 -45.20 -9.61
C GLN A 58 7.54 -45.08 -10.14
N CYS A 59 7.33 -44.27 -11.19
CA CYS A 59 6.02 -44.07 -11.79
C CYS A 59 5.95 -44.74 -13.17
N ALA A 60 4.99 -45.65 -13.35
CA ALA A 60 4.82 -46.40 -14.60
C ALA A 60 4.66 -45.50 -15.84
N ALA A 61 4.00 -44.34 -15.69
CA ALA A 61 3.77 -43.39 -16.79
C ALA A 61 5.00 -42.60 -17.23
N THR A 62 6.05 -42.52 -16.40
CA THR A 62 7.24 -41.70 -16.68
C THR A 62 8.53 -42.50 -16.72
N LYS A 63 8.48 -43.78 -16.34
CA LYS A 63 9.60 -44.72 -16.36
C LYS A 63 10.26 -44.78 -17.74
N ASP A 64 11.59 -44.74 -17.75
CA ASP A 64 12.44 -44.82 -18.95
C ASP A 64 12.21 -43.73 -20.02
N SER A 65 11.38 -42.72 -19.74
CA SER A 65 11.14 -41.61 -20.66
C SER A 65 12.10 -40.45 -20.38
N ALA A 66 13.10 -40.28 -21.25
CA ALA A 66 14.03 -39.15 -21.19
C ALA A 66 13.33 -37.78 -21.22
N LEU A 67 12.22 -37.68 -21.95
CA LEU A 67 11.40 -36.47 -22.01
C LEU A 67 10.73 -36.16 -20.67
N MET A 68 10.22 -37.18 -19.97
CA MET A 68 9.59 -36.99 -18.66
C MET A 68 10.62 -36.64 -17.58
N LEU A 69 11.81 -37.23 -17.66
CA LEU A 69 12.94 -36.83 -16.81
C LEU A 69 13.33 -35.35 -17.03
N ALA A 70 13.38 -34.89 -18.29
CA ALA A 70 13.64 -33.48 -18.58
C ALA A 70 12.56 -32.56 -18.02
N ARG A 71 11.27 -32.95 -18.11
CA ARG A 71 10.13 -32.23 -17.53
C ARG A 71 10.19 -32.20 -16.00
N ALA A 72 10.53 -33.31 -15.35
CA ALA A 72 10.73 -33.38 -13.91
C ALA A 72 11.86 -32.46 -13.43
N ARG A 73 12.99 -32.42 -14.16
CA ARG A 73 14.08 -31.46 -13.87
C ARG A 73 13.63 -30.01 -14.03
N SER A 74 12.82 -29.72 -15.05
CA SER A 74 12.23 -28.39 -15.25
C SER A 74 11.32 -28.01 -14.08
N ALA A 75 10.44 -28.91 -13.66
CA ALA A 75 9.57 -28.72 -12.50
C ALA A 75 10.39 -28.46 -11.22
N TRP A 76 11.47 -29.21 -11.00
CA TRP A 76 12.35 -29.03 -9.84
C TRP A 76 13.05 -27.68 -9.83
N ARG A 77 13.57 -27.20 -10.96
CA ARG A 77 14.19 -25.86 -11.05
C ARG A 77 13.17 -24.74 -10.77
N ALA A 78 11.95 -24.89 -11.29
CA ALA A 78 10.86 -23.96 -11.02
C ALA A 78 10.49 -23.97 -9.52
N GLY A 79 10.29 -25.16 -8.94
CA GLY A 79 10.02 -25.33 -7.52
C GLY A 79 11.11 -24.75 -6.64
N ARG A 80 12.39 -25.01 -6.96
CA ARG A 80 13.53 -24.47 -6.21
C ARG A 80 13.60 -22.95 -6.24
N THR A 81 13.25 -22.33 -7.38
CA THR A 81 13.17 -20.87 -7.47
C THR A 81 12.09 -20.32 -6.52
N ILE A 82 10.96 -21.02 -6.41
CA ILE A 82 9.88 -20.67 -5.46
C ILE A 82 10.36 -20.83 -4.01
N VAL A 83 11.00 -21.94 -3.68
CA VAL A 83 11.51 -22.20 -2.31
C VAL A 83 12.55 -21.15 -1.90
N LEU A 84 13.56 -20.88 -2.74
CA LEU A 84 14.60 -19.88 -2.44
C LEU A 84 14.00 -18.47 -2.28
N ARG A 85 13.02 -18.10 -3.11
CA ARG A 85 12.31 -16.83 -2.97
C ARG A 85 11.57 -16.75 -1.64
N ASN A 86 10.90 -17.83 -1.24
CA ASN A 86 10.15 -17.91 0.01
C ASN A 86 11.08 -17.85 1.23
N GLU A 87 12.24 -18.51 1.17
CA GLU A 87 13.28 -18.45 2.21
C GLU A 87 13.86 -17.05 2.36
N HIS A 88 14.18 -16.38 1.23
CA HIS A 88 14.68 -15.01 1.26
C HIS A 88 13.69 -14.05 1.92
N LYS A 89 12.39 -14.18 1.60
CA LYS A 89 11.33 -13.42 2.26
C LYS A 89 11.23 -13.71 3.75
N ARG A 90 11.30 -15.00 4.16
CA ARG A 90 11.32 -15.38 5.59
C ARG A 90 12.50 -14.75 6.34
N GLN A 91 13.69 -14.70 5.72
CA GLN A 91 14.89 -14.08 6.32
C GLN A 91 14.74 -12.56 6.50
N GLN A 92 13.96 -11.90 5.63
CA GLN A 92 13.65 -10.47 5.73
C GLN A 92 12.45 -10.16 6.63
N GLY A 93 11.82 -11.19 7.23
CA GLY A 93 10.61 -11.03 8.03
C GLY A 93 9.36 -10.68 7.19
N GLU A 94 9.44 -10.84 5.87
CA GLU A 94 8.35 -10.58 4.95
C GLU A 94 7.42 -11.81 4.81
N PRO A 95 6.10 -11.60 4.68
CA PRO A 95 5.19 -12.69 4.36
C PRO A 95 5.58 -13.35 3.03
N VAL A 96 5.59 -14.69 3.00
CA VAL A 96 6.00 -15.51 1.85
C VAL A 96 5.20 -15.18 0.57
N GLU A 97 3.91 -14.84 0.71
CA GLU A 97 3.11 -14.29 -0.38
C GLU A 97 3.24 -12.77 -0.41
N ASP A 98 3.79 -12.25 -1.51
CA ASP A 98 3.79 -10.81 -1.74
C ASP A 98 2.34 -10.37 -2.01
N MET A 99 1.81 -9.59 -1.07
CA MET A 99 0.44 -9.08 -1.12
C MET A 99 0.22 -8.16 -2.32
N ASP A 100 1.26 -7.62 -2.95
CA ASP A 100 1.16 -6.68 -4.06
C ASP A 100 1.49 -7.33 -5.43
N CYS A 101 1.75 -8.65 -5.51
CA CYS A 101 1.93 -9.37 -6.78
C CYS A 101 0.63 -9.46 -7.62
N ALA A 102 0.72 -9.41 -8.95
CA ALA A 102 -0.46 -9.64 -9.80
C ALA A 102 -1.11 -11.02 -9.54
N LEU A 103 -2.42 -11.13 -9.80
CA LEU A 103 -3.08 -12.43 -9.84
C LEU A 103 -2.63 -13.19 -11.10
N GLU A 104 -2.83 -14.50 -11.06
CA GLU A 104 -2.78 -15.28 -12.28
C GLU A 104 -3.87 -14.81 -13.25
N GLN A 105 -3.53 -14.77 -14.54
CA GLN A 105 -4.42 -14.36 -15.62
C GLN A 105 -5.78 -15.08 -15.59
N SER A 106 -5.80 -16.41 -15.38
CA SER A 106 -7.05 -17.19 -15.34
C SER A 106 -7.98 -16.76 -14.19
N THR A 107 -7.41 -16.44 -13.03
CA THR A 107 -8.17 -15.94 -11.86
C THR A 107 -8.71 -14.54 -12.14
N GLN A 108 -7.88 -13.68 -12.75
CA GLN A 108 -8.29 -12.33 -13.12
C GLN A 108 -9.43 -12.34 -14.14
N GLU A 109 -9.31 -13.14 -15.22
CA GLU A 109 -10.35 -13.31 -16.24
C GLU A 109 -11.65 -13.84 -15.62
N SER A 110 -11.57 -14.79 -14.69
CA SER A 110 -12.74 -15.31 -13.98
C SER A 110 -13.44 -14.23 -13.15
N LEU A 111 -12.68 -13.42 -12.38
CA LEU A 111 -13.24 -12.32 -11.59
C LEU A 111 -13.90 -11.25 -12.47
N MET A 112 -13.29 -10.92 -13.62
CA MET A 112 -13.85 -9.98 -14.59
C MET A 112 -15.14 -10.51 -15.22
N ALA A 113 -15.14 -11.76 -15.68
CA ALA A 113 -16.31 -12.38 -16.28
C ALA A 113 -17.48 -12.45 -15.28
N GLN A 114 -17.19 -12.78 -14.02
CA GLN A 114 -18.20 -12.74 -12.95
C GLN A 114 -18.74 -11.32 -12.74
N PHE A 115 -17.86 -10.31 -12.73
CA PHE A 115 -18.24 -8.91 -12.51
C PHE A 115 -19.18 -8.42 -13.60
N GLU A 116 -18.84 -8.70 -14.87
CA GLU A 116 -19.66 -8.36 -16.01
C GLU A 116 -20.99 -9.11 -16.00
N ALA A 117 -21.00 -10.40 -15.65
CA ALA A 117 -22.24 -11.16 -15.51
C ALA A 117 -23.15 -10.62 -14.39
N THR A 118 -22.56 -10.18 -13.27
CA THR A 118 -23.29 -9.68 -12.10
C THR A 118 -23.85 -8.28 -12.31
N TYR A 119 -23.06 -7.37 -12.87
CA TYR A 119 -23.40 -5.94 -12.94
C TYR A 119 -23.73 -5.45 -14.35
N GLN A 120 -23.46 -6.24 -15.40
CA GLN A 120 -23.69 -5.87 -16.80
C GLN A 120 -22.97 -4.57 -17.18
N ILE A 121 -21.77 -4.36 -16.61
CA ILE A 121 -20.95 -3.17 -16.82
C ILE A 121 -19.56 -3.61 -17.26
N SER A 122 -19.06 -2.98 -18.33
CA SER A 122 -17.66 -3.03 -18.74
C SER A 122 -16.90 -1.82 -18.21
N LEU A 123 -15.72 -2.04 -17.62
CA LEU A 123 -14.90 -0.98 -17.05
C LEU A 123 -13.83 -0.51 -18.03
N ASP A 124 -13.77 0.80 -18.26
CA ASP A 124 -12.69 1.43 -18.98
C ASP A 124 -11.36 1.36 -18.21
N ILE A 125 -10.24 1.33 -18.93
CA ILE A 125 -8.88 1.20 -18.41
C ILE A 125 -8.51 2.27 -17.37
N HIS A 126 -9.15 3.44 -17.39
CA HIS A 126 -8.94 4.51 -16.40
C HIS A 126 -9.57 4.22 -15.04
N TRP A 127 -10.61 3.37 -14.99
CA TRP A 127 -11.35 2.99 -13.78
C TRP A 127 -11.06 1.56 -13.33
N MET A 128 -10.60 0.71 -14.25
CA MET A 128 -10.14 -0.64 -13.98
C MET A 128 -8.96 -0.62 -12.99
N PRO A 129 -9.01 -1.36 -11.87
CA PRO A 129 -7.87 -1.46 -10.97
C PRO A 129 -6.67 -2.13 -11.66
N ALA A 130 -5.45 -1.71 -11.30
CA ALA A 130 -4.24 -2.39 -11.75
C ALA A 130 -4.17 -3.83 -11.19
N ASP A 131 -3.53 -4.74 -11.92
CA ASP A 131 -3.47 -6.17 -11.58
C ASP A 131 -2.87 -6.43 -10.19
N THR A 132 -1.87 -5.62 -9.80
CA THR A 132 -1.24 -5.67 -8.47
C THR A 132 -2.20 -5.26 -7.35
N LEU A 133 -2.98 -4.19 -7.56
CA LEU A 133 -4.02 -3.75 -6.62
C LEU A 133 -5.12 -4.80 -6.51
N LEU A 134 -5.56 -5.36 -7.64
CA LEU A 134 -6.59 -6.40 -7.66
C LEU A 134 -6.11 -7.65 -6.91
N GLY A 135 -4.86 -8.07 -7.11
CA GLY A 135 -4.27 -9.19 -6.40
C GLY A 135 -4.15 -8.98 -4.90
N ARG A 136 -3.82 -7.76 -4.48
CA ARG A 136 -3.84 -7.39 -3.06
C ARG A 136 -5.22 -7.51 -2.46
N VAL A 137 -6.21 -6.86 -3.06
CA VAL A 137 -7.59 -6.88 -2.55
C VAL A 137 -8.14 -8.31 -2.54
N PHE A 138 -7.85 -9.12 -3.56
CA PHE A 138 -8.21 -10.52 -3.61
C PHE A 138 -7.64 -11.31 -2.43
N ARG A 139 -6.34 -11.23 -2.19
CA ARG A 139 -5.69 -11.95 -1.07
C ARG A 139 -6.16 -11.45 0.29
N GLU A 140 -6.36 -10.14 0.46
CA GLU A 140 -6.92 -9.56 1.69
C GLU A 140 -8.34 -10.07 1.97
N CYS A 141 -9.17 -10.16 0.93
CA CYS A 141 -10.54 -10.66 1.01
C CYS A 141 -10.58 -12.16 1.33
N GLN A 142 -9.77 -12.98 0.65
CA GLN A 142 -9.70 -14.43 0.89
C GLN A 142 -9.22 -14.76 2.32
N ARG A 143 -8.35 -13.93 2.87
CA ARG A 143 -7.79 -14.12 4.23
C ARG A 143 -8.63 -13.46 5.32
N LEU A 144 -9.65 -12.68 4.96
CA LEU A 144 -10.39 -11.81 5.90
C LEU A 144 -9.46 -10.92 6.73
N MET A 145 -8.36 -10.46 6.13
CA MET A 145 -7.36 -9.59 6.75
C MET A 145 -7.19 -8.30 5.94
N PRO A 146 -8.24 -7.48 5.79
CA PRO A 146 -8.12 -6.25 5.03
C PRO A 146 -7.18 -5.26 5.73
N THR A 147 -6.58 -4.38 4.93
CA THR A 147 -5.76 -3.26 5.39
C THR A 147 -6.22 -1.95 4.76
N VAL A 148 -5.88 -0.82 5.37
CA VAL A 148 -6.14 0.48 4.77
C VAL A 148 -5.09 0.72 3.68
N ILE A 149 -5.51 0.59 2.42
CA ILE A 149 -4.64 0.88 1.26
C ILE A 149 -4.54 2.41 1.10
N PRO A 150 -3.34 3.02 1.18
CA PRO A 150 -3.19 4.46 1.01
C PRO A 150 -3.55 4.89 -0.42
N ALA A 151 -4.16 6.07 -0.59
CA ALA A 151 -4.54 6.57 -1.91
C ALA A 151 -3.36 6.64 -2.91
N THR A 152 -2.15 6.88 -2.41
CA THR A 152 -0.92 6.93 -3.21
C THR A 152 -0.50 5.59 -3.83
N LYS A 153 -1.03 4.47 -3.31
CA LYS A 153 -0.82 3.10 -3.81
C LYS A 153 -1.96 2.60 -4.70
N ILE A 154 -3.07 3.33 -4.79
CA ILE A 154 -4.24 2.93 -5.58
C ILE A 154 -4.04 3.39 -7.02
N ARG A 155 -3.98 2.42 -7.94
CA ARG A 155 -3.68 2.66 -9.37
C ARG A 155 -4.69 1.98 -10.27
N SER A 156 -5.02 2.64 -11.36
CA SER A 156 -5.75 2.02 -12.47
C SER A 156 -4.80 1.28 -13.41
N LEU A 157 -5.37 0.40 -14.21
CA LEU A 157 -4.66 -0.32 -15.28
C LEU A 157 -4.00 0.67 -16.25
N TYR A 158 -4.66 1.79 -16.56
CA TYR A 158 -4.09 2.83 -17.42
C TYR A 158 -2.77 3.37 -16.89
N TRP A 159 -2.72 3.60 -15.57
CA TRP A 159 -1.51 4.11 -14.96
C TRP A 159 -0.42 3.04 -14.92
N ALA A 160 -0.79 1.79 -14.62
CA ALA A 160 0.14 0.67 -14.62
C ALA A 160 0.77 0.41 -15.99
N ALA A 161 0.04 0.67 -17.07
CA ALA A 161 0.50 0.53 -18.45
C ALA A 161 1.43 1.66 -18.92
N LYS A 162 1.64 2.73 -18.13
CA LYS A 162 2.56 3.80 -18.50
C LYS A 162 4.02 3.32 -18.44
N PRO A 163 4.87 3.71 -19.40
CA PRO A 163 6.29 3.43 -19.34
C PRO A 163 6.91 3.95 -18.05
N ARG A 164 7.60 3.09 -17.30
CA ARG A 164 8.34 3.48 -16.09
C ARG A 164 9.79 3.77 -16.45
N ASN A 165 10.32 4.86 -15.91
CA ASN A 165 11.75 5.13 -15.98
C ASN A 165 12.43 4.34 -14.86
N GLU A 166 12.84 3.11 -15.16
CA GLU A 166 13.63 2.31 -14.22
C GLU A 166 14.99 2.99 -14.01
N LYS A 167 15.21 3.50 -12.79
CA LYS A 167 16.54 3.97 -12.38
C LYS A 167 17.35 2.76 -11.94
N ALA A 168 17.96 2.08 -12.91
CA ALA A 168 18.98 1.08 -12.63
C ALA A 168 20.30 1.79 -12.31
N VAL A 169 20.89 1.50 -11.14
CA VAL A 169 22.26 1.88 -10.81
C VAL A 169 23.16 0.73 -11.19
N VAL A 170 24.00 0.93 -12.20
CA VAL A 170 25.07 -0.02 -12.54
C VAL A 170 26.22 0.23 -11.56
N LEU A 171 26.44 -0.69 -10.62
CA LEU A 171 27.55 -0.61 -9.67
C LEU A 171 28.86 -1.17 -10.28
N SER A 172 28.74 -2.11 -11.21
CA SER A 172 29.83 -2.67 -12.02
C SER A 172 29.26 -3.40 -13.25
N ASP A 173 30.12 -3.82 -14.19
CA ASP A 173 29.72 -4.56 -15.41
C ASP A 173 28.92 -5.85 -15.13
N GLN A 174 28.91 -6.35 -13.90
CA GLN A 174 28.20 -7.57 -13.50
C GLN A 174 27.07 -7.35 -12.48
N VAL A 175 26.89 -6.13 -11.94
CA VAL A 175 25.89 -5.86 -10.90
C VAL A 175 25.06 -4.63 -11.26
N LYS A 176 23.82 -4.89 -11.69
CA LYS A 176 22.78 -3.88 -11.86
C LYS A 176 21.87 -3.89 -10.63
N LEU A 177 21.89 -2.82 -9.87
CA LEU A 177 21.00 -2.62 -8.74
C LEU A 177 19.77 -1.86 -9.26
N GLN A 178 18.69 -2.58 -9.52
CA GLN A 178 17.38 -1.96 -9.79
C GLN A 178 16.83 -1.45 -8.46
N LEU A 179 16.82 -0.13 -8.31
CA LEU A 179 16.15 0.52 -7.19
C LEU A 179 14.65 0.53 -7.51
N ASP A 180 13.94 -0.52 -7.14
CA ASP A 180 12.47 -0.50 -7.08
C ASP A 180 12.06 0.44 -5.95
N LYS A 181 12.08 1.74 -6.22
CA LYS A 181 11.33 2.68 -5.40
C LYS A 181 9.87 2.43 -5.71
N ASP A 182 9.18 1.91 -4.70
CA ASP A 182 7.74 1.89 -4.56
C ASP A 182 7.21 3.32 -4.84
N GLU A 183 6.94 3.62 -6.11
CA GLU A 183 6.82 5.00 -6.61
C GLU A 183 5.47 5.58 -6.16
N GLN A 184 5.36 5.99 -4.91
CA GLN A 184 4.12 6.54 -4.38
C GLN A 184 3.70 7.76 -5.22
N MET A 185 2.50 7.70 -5.81
CA MET A 185 2.03 8.83 -6.61
C MET A 185 1.62 9.96 -5.68
N PRO A 186 2.09 11.20 -5.91
CA PRO A 186 1.56 12.33 -5.19
C PRO A 186 0.12 12.57 -5.62
N VAL A 187 -0.83 12.41 -4.69
CA VAL A 187 -2.22 12.82 -4.87
C VAL A 187 -2.31 14.31 -4.56
N LYS A 188 -2.57 15.13 -5.58
CA LYS A 188 -2.45 16.60 -5.52
C LYS A 188 -3.79 17.32 -5.37
N SER A 189 -4.90 16.63 -5.63
CA SER A 189 -6.23 17.22 -5.56
C SER A 189 -7.27 16.25 -5.02
N VAL A 190 -8.40 16.80 -4.56
CA VAL A 190 -9.58 16.02 -4.15
C VAL A 190 -10.09 15.16 -5.30
N LEU A 191 -10.06 15.67 -6.53
CA LEU A 191 -10.52 14.92 -7.71
C LEU A 191 -9.63 13.71 -7.99
N GLU A 192 -8.32 13.85 -7.84
CA GLU A 192 -7.39 12.70 -7.92
C GLU A 192 -7.64 11.71 -6.79
N TYR A 193 -7.88 12.19 -5.56
CA TYR A 193 -8.21 11.33 -4.43
C TYR A 193 -9.51 10.54 -4.66
N TYR A 194 -10.55 11.22 -5.17
CA TYR A 194 -11.81 10.60 -5.57
C TYR A 194 -11.61 9.51 -6.64
N ARG A 195 -10.78 9.76 -7.66
CA ARG A 195 -10.44 8.76 -8.67
C ARG A 195 -9.80 7.52 -8.03
N CYS A 196 -8.86 7.71 -7.11
CA CYS A 196 -8.28 6.60 -6.34
C CYS A 196 -9.38 5.82 -5.59
N LEU A 197 -10.26 6.50 -4.85
CA LEU A 197 -11.32 5.82 -4.11
C LEU A 197 -12.30 5.06 -5.02
N ARG A 198 -12.64 5.59 -6.20
CA ARG A 198 -13.47 4.86 -7.17
C ARG A 198 -12.78 3.62 -7.72
N ILE A 199 -11.50 3.70 -8.07
CA ILE A 199 -10.73 2.54 -8.53
C ILE A 199 -10.69 1.46 -7.43
N LEU A 200 -10.51 1.86 -6.18
CA LEU A 200 -10.56 0.94 -5.04
C LEU A 200 -11.96 0.32 -4.85
N GLY A 201 -13.02 1.13 -5.01
CA GLY A 201 -14.39 0.64 -4.97
C GLY A 201 -14.67 -0.41 -6.05
N HIS A 202 -14.15 -0.22 -7.26
CA HIS A 202 -14.19 -1.24 -8.30
C HIS A 202 -13.40 -2.50 -7.90
N ALA A 203 -12.19 -2.37 -7.37
CA ALA A 203 -11.40 -3.52 -6.91
C ALA A 203 -12.14 -4.37 -5.86
N TYR A 204 -12.77 -3.73 -4.87
CA TYR A 204 -13.60 -4.44 -3.90
C TYR A 204 -14.79 -5.12 -4.56
N ALA A 205 -15.51 -4.43 -5.43
CA ALA A 205 -16.70 -4.99 -6.08
C ALA A 205 -16.38 -6.15 -7.03
N ILE A 206 -15.24 -6.11 -7.70
CA ILE A 206 -14.74 -7.21 -8.54
C ILE A 206 -14.44 -8.44 -7.70
N VAL A 207 -13.78 -8.29 -6.55
CA VAL A 207 -13.35 -9.41 -5.71
C VAL A 207 -14.48 -9.95 -4.84
N GLY A 208 -15.32 -9.06 -4.29
CA GLY A 208 -16.32 -9.38 -3.28
C GLY A 208 -17.69 -9.75 -3.84
N GLN A 209 -17.73 -10.44 -4.97
CA GLN A 209 -18.99 -10.87 -5.61
C GLN A 209 -19.63 -12.09 -4.94
N HIS A 210 -18.85 -12.83 -4.14
CA HIS A 210 -19.34 -13.98 -3.40
C HIS A 210 -20.41 -13.56 -2.38
N LYS A 211 -21.38 -14.45 -2.14
CA LYS A 211 -22.38 -14.24 -1.12
C LYS A 211 -21.83 -14.61 0.26
N SER A 212 -21.96 -13.70 1.22
CA SER A 212 -21.78 -13.95 2.64
C SER A 212 -23.14 -13.75 3.30
N THR A 213 -23.68 -14.78 3.97
CA THR A 213 -24.97 -14.67 4.70
C THR A 213 -26.08 -13.98 3.89
N ASP A 214 -26.31 -14.48 2.67
CA ASP A 214 -27.29 -14.00 1.67
C ASP A 214 -27.08 -12.60 1.06
N VAL A 215 -26.05 -11.86 1.48
CA VAL A 215 -25.66 -10.58 0.87
C VAL A 215 -24.38 -10.72 0.05
N VAL A 216 -24.24 -9.91 -1.01
CA VAL A 216 -22.98 -9.81 -1.75
C VAL A 216 -21.94 -9.16 -0.84
N PHE A 217 -20.75 -9.76 -0.74
CA PHE A 217 -19.73 -9.34 0.22
C PHE A 217 -19.31 -7.88 0.04
N ALA A 218 -19.06 -7.44 -1.19
CA ALA A 218 -18.72 -6.05 -1.53
C ALA A 218 -19.59 -5.56 -2.72
N PRO A 219 -20.83 -5.12 -2.49
CA PRO A 219 -21.70 -4.69 -3.58
C PRO A 219 -21.17 -3.44 -4.29
N LEU A 220 -21.22 -3.42 -5.62
CA LEU A 220 -20.75 -2.28 -6.43
C LEU A 220 -21.45 -0.96 -6.06
N SER A 221 -22.77 -0.98 -5.88
CA SER A 221 -23.55 0.22 -5.55
C SER A 221 -23.10 0.88 -4.26
N ILE A 222 -22.77 0.09 -3.23
CA ILE A 222 -22.27 0.58 -1.95
C ILE A 222 -20.85 1.13 -2.09
N ASN A 223 -19.98 0.39 -2.80
CA ASN A 223 -18.59 0.79 -2.99
C ASN A 223 -18.43 2.03 -3.88
N LEU A 224 -19.35 2.32 -4.79
CA LEU A 224 -19.35 3.56 -5.60
C LEU A 224 -20.08 4.73 -4.91
N LYS A 225 -21.10 4.45 -4.08
CA LYS A 225 -21.80 5.51 -3.33
C LYS A 225 -20.86 6.25 -2.39
N TYR A 226 -19.92 5.56 -1.75
CA TYR A 226 -18.97 6.16 -0.81
C TYR A 226 -18.09 7.26 -1.45
N PRO A 227 -17.27 6.99 -2.49
CA PRO A 227 -16.46 8.03 -3.13
C PRO A 227 -17.30 9.19 -3.70
N ASP A 228 -18.49 8.89 -4.23
CA ASP A 228 -19.40 9.91 -4.77
C ASP A 228 -19.92 10.85 -3.66
N THR A 229 -20.20 10.30 -2.48
CA THR A 229 -20.61 11.07 -1.30
C THR A 229 -19.46 11.92 -0.78
N VAL A 230 -18.25 11.36 -0.69
CA VAL A 230 -17.03 12.10 -0.33
C VAL A 230 -16.78 13.28 -1.26
N LEU A 231 -16.90 13.07 -2.58
CA LEU A 231 -16.74 14.15 -3.56
C LEU A 231 -17.83 15.22 -3.40
N ARG A 232 -19.09 14.83 -3.17
CA ARG A 232 -20.20 15.77 -2.95
C ARG A 232 -19.95 16.66 -1.72
N ILE A 233 -19.53 16.06 -0.59
CA ILE A 233 -19.19 16.80 0.63
C ILE A 233 -18.04 17.76 0.36
N ALA A 234 -16.97 17.27 -0.29
CA ALA A 234 -15.83 18.11 -0.61
C ALA A 234 -16.19 19.29 -1.54
N SER A 235 -17.12 19.08 -2.47
CA SER A 235 -17.59 20.11 -3.39
C SER A 235 -18.43 21.19 -2.72
N SER A 236 -19.07 20.88 -1.59
CA SER A 236 -19.82 21.83 -0.76
C SER A 236 -18.97 22.55 0.30
N SER A 237 -17.69 22.19 0.42
CA SER A 237 -16.80 22.74 1.44
C SER A 237 -16.23 24.10 1.04
N SER A 238 -16.08 25.00 2.02
CA SER A 238 -15.44 26.31 1.86
C SER A 238 -13.94 26.30 2.15
N LEU A 239 -13.35 25.13 2.42
CA LEU A 239 -11.92 24.98 2.71
C LEU A 239 -11.07 25.28 1.46
N GLY A 240 -9.86 25.78 1.68
CA GLY A 240 -8.88 25.94 0.60
C GLY A 240 -8.44 24.56 0.04
N PRO A 241 -7.96 24.48 -1.21
CA PRO A 241 -7.71 23.19 -1.89
C PRO A 241 -6.79 22.23 -1.12
N SER A 242 -5.73 22.74 -0.48
CA SER A 242 -4.78 21.94 0.30
C SER A 242 -5.41 21.43 1.60
N ASP A 243 -6.10 22.29 2.34
CA ASP A 243 -6.77 21.95 3.60
C ASP A 243 -7.91 20.97 3.35
N LEU A 244 -8.65 21.16 2.25
CA LEU A 244 -9.72 20.26 1.83
C LEU A 244 -9.19 18.87 1.50
N LEU A 245 -8.08 18.77 0.76
CA LEU A 245 -7.47 17.48 0.44
C LEU A 245 -6.98 16.77 1.71
N ASN A 246 -6.36 17.49 2.65
CA ASN A 246 -5.92 16.92 3.92
C ASN A 246 -7.11 16.46 4.77
N PHE A 247 -8.18 17.25 4.81
CA PHE A 247 -9.43 16.89 5.48
C PHE A 247 -10.02 15.60 4.90
N VAL A 248 -10.19 15.53 3.58
CA VAL A 248 -10.71 14.33 2.90
C VAL A 248 -9.83 13.12 3.18
N ARG A 249 -8.51 13.26 3.07
CA ARG A 249 -7.57 12.16 3.34
C ARG A 249 -7.71 11.61 4.76
N GLN A 250 -7.72 12.48 5.76
CA GLN A 250 -7.81 12.08 7.16
C GLN A 250 -9.14 11.39 7.48
N LYS A 251 -10.26 11.94 6.98
CA LYS A 251 -11.60 11.41 7.23
C LYS A 251 -11.83 10.09 6.51
N ASP A 252 -11.33 9.97 5.27
CA ASP A 252 -11.36 8.73 4.51
C ASP A 252 -10.58 7.62 5.21
N GLU A 253 -9.32 7.88 5.58
CA GLU A 253 -8.47 6.89 6.23
C GLU A 253 -9.08 6.41 7.56
N SER A 254 -9.70 7.31 8.33
CA SER A 254 -10.41 6.96 9.56
C SER A 254 -11.65 6.08 9.28
N THR A 255 -12.45 6.45 8.28
CA THR A 255 -13.65 5.68 7.90
C THR A 255 -13.28 4.29 7.40
N ARG A 256 -12.26 4.18 6.54
CA ARG A 256 -11.78 2.90 6.03
C ARG A 256 -11.05 2.07 7.08
N ALA A 257 -10.38 2.68 8.05
CA ALA A 257 -9.83 1.96 9.20
C ALA A 257 -10.94 1.27 10.01
N ARG A 258 -12.06 1.96 10.22
CA ARG A 258 -13.24 1.36 10.87
C ARG A 258 -13.88 0.27 10.05
N LEU A 259 -14.00 0.45 8.73
CA LEU A 259 -14.43 -0.62 7.82
C LEU A 259 -13.56 -1.87 7.98
N VAL A 260 -12.23 -1.71 7.99
CA VAL A 260 -11.28 -2.82 8.14
C VAL A 260 -11.51 -3.56 9.46
N GLU A 261 -11.72 -2.84 10.55
CA GLU A 261 -12.03 -3.41 11.86
C GLU A 261 -13.32 -4.24 11.82
N LEU A 262 -14.40 -3.69 11.24
CA LEU A 262 -15.69 -4.37 11.14
C LEU A 262 -15.61 -5.63 10.25
N VAL A 263 -14.88 -5.58 9.13
CA VAL A 263 -14.68 -6.80 8.31
C VAL A 263 -13.95 -7.89 9.09
N ARG A 264 -12.95 -7.53 9.92
CA ARG A 264 -12.27 -8.49 10.80
C ARG A 264 -13.17 -9.06 11.90
N GLN A 265 -14.23 -8.36 12.26
CA GLN A 265 -15.29 -8.86 13.16
C GLN A 265 -16.30 -9.77 12.46
N GLY A 266 -16.12 -10.03 11.15
CA GLY A 266 -16.97 -10.94 10.37
C GLY A 266 -18.09 -10.26 9.58
N TYR A 267 -18.14 -8.93 9.54
CA TYR A 267 -19.11 -8.23 8.70
C TYR A 267 -18.73 -8.33 7.20
N PRO A 268 -19.72 -8.55 6.30
CA PRO A 268 -19.52 -8.35 4.88
C PRO A 268 -18.99 -6.94 4.60
N GLN A 269 -18.04 -6.78 3.67
CA GLN A 269 -17.38 -5.49 3.40
C GLN A 269 -18.36 -4.34 3.11
N GLY A 270 -19.41 -4.60 2.34
CA GLY A 270 -20.42 -3.59 2.03
C GLY A 270 -21.19 -3.11 3.26
N GLU A 271 -21.56 -4.03 4.15
CA GLU A 271 -22.22 -3.68 5.41
C GLU A 271 -21.27 -2.96 6.36
N ALA A 272 -20.02 -3.43 6.46
CA ALA A 272 -18.97 -2.77 7.20
C ALA A 272 -18.74 -1.33 6.74
N LEU A 273 -18.76 -1.07 5.42
CA LEU A 273 -18.64 0.29 4.88
C LEU A 273 -19.83 1.17 5.26
N ASN A 274 -21.06 0.67 5.15
CA ASN A 274 -22.24 1.44 5.54
C ASN A 274 -22.25 1.76 7.04
N LYS A 275 -21.86 0.79 7.89
CA LYS A 275 -21.76 0.99 9.34
C LYS A 275 -20.66 1.99 9.69
N ALA A 276 -19.47 1.84 9.12
CA ALA A 276 -18.39 2.80 9.30
C ALA A 276 -18.82 4.21 8.84
N TRP A 277 -19.50 4.32 7.70
CA TRP A 277 -20.03 5.61 7.25
C TRP A 277 -21.01 6.21 8.27
N ALA A 278 -22.00 5.44 8.73
CA ALA A 278 -22.99 5.92 9.69
C ALA A 278 -22.37 6.42 11.00
N GLU A 279 -21.31 5.76 11.49
CA GLU A 279 -20.57 6.19 12.68
C GLU A 279 -19.76 7.49 12.45
N PHE A 280 -19.25 7.71 11.23
CA PHE A 280 -18.40 8.86 10.91
C PHE A 280 -19.13 9.99 10.17
N GLU A 281 -20.40 9.86 9.83
CA GLU A 281 -21.14 10.82 9.00
C GLU A 281 -21.09 12.25 9.57
N LEU A 282 -21.32 12.40 10.88
CA LEU A 282 -21.21 13.71 11.56
C LEU A 282 -19.80 14.31 11.46
N HIS A 283 -18.77 13.47 11.50
CA HIS A 283 -17.36 13.89 11.36
C HIS A 283 -17.02 14.36 9.95
N TRP A 284 -17.77 13.92 8.93
CA TRP A 284 -17.64 14.35 7.54
C TRP A 284 -18.36 15.69 7.27
N ILE A 285 -19.49 15.92 7.92
CA ILE A 285 -20.30 17.15 7.74
C ILE A 285 -19.74 18.31 8.58
N THR A 286 -19.14 18.01 9.73
CA THR A 286 -18.47 19.00 10.58
C THR A 286 -17.07 19.29 10.03
N ALA A 287 -16.99 19.97 8.88
CA ALA A 287 -15.73 20.52 8.41
C ALA A 287 -15.17 21.47 9.48
N PRO A 288 -13.84 21.54 9.70
CA PRO A 288 -13.26 22.53 10.58
C PRO A 288 -13.65 23.92 10.05
N SER A 289 -14.65 24.53 10.69
CA SER A 289 -14.96 25.92 10.47
C SER A 289 -13.68 26.69 10.76
N LYS A 290 -13.24 27.51 9.80
CA LYS A 290 -12.37 28.64 10.16
C LYS A 290 -13.19 29.45 11.15
N ARG A 291 -13.02 29.19 12.44
CA ARG A 291 -13.52 30.12 13.46
C ARG A 291 -13.01 31.50 13.02
N PRO A 292 -13.87 32.53 12.94
CA PRO A 292 -13.39 33.89 12.94
C PRO A 292 -12.37 34.01 14.07
N ALA A 293 -11.26 34.68 13.81
CA ALA A 293 -10.17 34.84 14.77
C ALA A 293 -10.56 35.79 15.93
N GLU A 294 -11.75 35.63 16.48
CA GLU A 294 -12.22 36.28 17.69
C GLU A 294 -12.54 35.16 18.69
N GLU A 295 -11.92 35.25 19.86
CA GLU A 295 -12.10 34.34 21.00
C GLU A 295 -11.40 32.97 20.91
N ALA A 296 -10.08 33.01 20.75
CA ALA A 296 -9.20 31.96 21.27
C ALA A 296 -8.05 32.59 22.05
N ASN A 297 -8.39 33.27 23.15
CA ASN A 297 -7.47 33.52 24.25
C ASN A 297 -7.25 32.19 25.00
N ALA A 298 -6.50 31.28 24.41
CA ALA A 298 -5.94 30.10 25.06
C ALA A 298 -4.72 29.61 24.26
N THR A 299 -3.59 30.28 24.52
CA THR A 299 -2.20 29.81 24.43
C THR A 299 -1.95 28.47 23.72
N SER A 300 -1.58 28.55 22.43
CA SER A 300 -0.69 27.58 21.77
C SER A 300 0.53 28.33 21.22
N PRO A 301 1.73 27.72 21.19
CA PRO A 301 2.98 28.47 21.08
C PRO A 301 3.17 28.99 19.66
N GLU A 302 3.14 30.32 19.52
CA GLU A 302 3.54 31.01 18.30
C GLU A 302 4.92 30.51 17.86
N LYS A 303 5.06 30.24 16.56
CA LYS A 303 6.34 29.88 15.93
C LYS A 303 7.36 30.94 16.32
N ARG A 304 8.31 30.57 17.18
CA ARG A 304 9.34 31.50 17.65
C ARG A 304 10.18 31.92 16.43
N PRO A 305 10.38 33.22 16.19
CA PRO A 305 11.23 33.69 15.11
C PRO A 305 12.65 33.15 15.30
N ARG A 306 13.34 32.86 14.18
CA ARG A 306 14.78 32.54 14.24
C ARG A 306 15.52 33.77 14.77
N THR A 307 16.49 33.58 15.67
CA THR A 307 17.16 34.70 16.35
C THR A 307 18.67 34.61 16.27
N GLY A 308 19.32 35.77 16.14
CA GLY A 308 20.77 35.92 16.18
C GLY A 308 21.31 36.07 17.61
N ARG A 309 22.64 36.03 17.76
CA ARG A 309 23.33 36.19 19.05
C ARG A 309 24.21 37.45 19.13
N GLU A 310 24.77 37.88 18.01
CA GLU A 310 25.70 39.01 17.92
C GLU A 310 25.45 39.83 16.66
N VAL A 311 25.74 41.13 16.71
CA VAL A 311 25.74 42.03 15.56
C VAL A 311 26.99 42.89 15.65
N ASN A 312 27.81 42.92 14.59
CA ASN A 312 29.05 43.70 14.51
C ASN A 312 30.01 43.48 15.71
N GLY A 313 30.13 42.22 16.18
CA GLY A 313 31.01 41.85 17.28
C GLY A 313 30.51 42.21 18.70
N MET A 314 29.30 42.76 18.82
CA MET A 314 28.64 42.97 20.12
C MET A 314 27.52 41.96 20.35
N GLU A 315 27.50 41.35 21.53
CA GLU A 315 26.42 40.43 21.93
C GLU A 315 25.10 41.16 22.16
N LEU A 316 23.99 40.55 21.73
CA LEU A 316 22.64 41.10 21.92
C LEU A 316 22.05 40.72 23.29
N CYS A 317 21.36 41.67 23.92
CA CYS A 317 20.72 41.47 25.22
C CYS A 317 19.45 40.62 25.09
N LYS A 318 19.51 39.36 25.57
CA LYS A 318 18.35 38.46 25.59
C LYS A 318 17.28 38.87 26.61
N LYS A 319 17.67 39.47 27.74
CA LYS A 319 16.71 39.95 28.75
C LYS A 319 15.80 41.03 28.17
N TRP A 320 16.37 41.97 27.42
CA TRP A 320 15.64 43.01 26.70
C TRP A 320 14.77 42.42 25.57
N ASN A 321 15.31 41.48 24.78
CA ASN A 321 14.57 40.86 23.68
C ASN A 321 13.38 40.01 24.13
N ASP A 322 13.50 39.31 25.26
CA ASP A 322 12.42 38.48 25.82
C ASP A 322 11.48 39.28 26.76
N ASN A 323 11.58 40.62 26.79
CA ASN A 323 10.80 41.51 27.64
C ASN A 323 10.90 41.18 29.15
N ARG A 324 12.05 40.67 29.60
CA ARG A 324 12.32 40.28 31.01
C ARG A 324 12.88 41.43 31.87
N GLY A 325 12.94 42.64 31.32
CA GLY A 325 13.56 43.80 31.95
C GLY A 325 15.09 43.78 31.86
N CYS A 326 15.66 44.83 31.26
CA CYS A 326 17.10 45.11 31.27
C CYS A 326 17.25 46.57 31.69
N ASP A 327 18.11 46.84 32.67
CA ASP A 327 18.42 48.17 33.20
C ASP A 327 19.63 48.81 32.47
N GLY A 328 20.07 48.22 31.36
CA GLY A 328 21.21 48.70 30.57
C GLY A 328 22.59 48.37 31.18
N THR A 329 22.67 47.74 32.36
CA THR A 329 23.94 47.43 33.02
C THR A 329 24.59 46.12 32.55
N CYS A 330 23.90 45.35 31.70
CA CYS A 330 24.32 44.00 31.32
C CYS A 330 25.51 43.93 30.35
N GLY A 331 26.03 45.07 29.88
CA GLY A 331 27.16 45.14 28.94
C GLY A 331 26.87 44.61 27.53
N LYS A 332 25.60 44.31 27.23
CA LYS A 332 25.12 43.79 25.93
C LYS A 332 24.30 44.85 25.20
N LEU A 333 24.20 44.70 23.89
CA LEU A 333 23.46 45.63 23.04
C LEU A 333 21.95 45.36 23.10
N ASP A 334 21.18 46.34 23.57
CA ASP A 334 19.72 46.33 23.53
C ASP A 334 19.22 46.64 22.10
N ALA A 335 19.19 45.59 21.27
CA ALA A 335 18.70 45.65 19.89
C ALA A 335 18.00 44.34 19.49
N CYS A 336 17.05 44.44 18.55
CA CYS A 336 16.20 43.35 18.11
C CYS A 336 17.03 42.21 17.51
N ASP A 337 16.81 41.00 17.99
CA ASP A 337 17.60 39.83 17.58
C ASP A 337 16.90 38.90 16.58
N VAL A 338 15.78 39.32 16.00
CA VAL A 338 15.05 38.56 14.95
C VAL A 338 15.88 38.47 13.67
N MET A 339 16.00 37.27 13.12
CA MET A 339 16.65 36.99 11.85
C MET A 339 15.65 37.17 10.70
N LEU A 340 15.98 38.09 9.80
CA LEU A 340 15.19 38.39 8.61
C LEU A 340 15.32 37.28 7.56
N SER A 341 14.42 37.28 6.57
CA SER A 341 14.42 36.29 5.48
C SER A 341 15.68 36.30 4.61
N ASP A 342 16.42 37.40 4.60
CA ASP A 342 17.69 37.57 3.90
C ASP A 342 18.92 37.11 4.72
N GLY A 343 18.68 36.55 5.92
CA GLY A 343 19.72 36.06 6.82
C GLY A 343 20.38 37.12 7.71
N ARG A 344 20.02 38.40 7.56
CA ARG A 344 20.51 39.48 8.43
C ARG A 344 19.72 39.55 9.74
N ILE A 345 20.34 40.08 10.79
CA ILE A 345 19.66 40.35 12.07
C ILE A 345 19.04 41.74 12.00
N CYS A 346 17.80 41.88 12.48
CA CYS A 346 17.06 43.14 12.47
C CYS A 346 17.83 44.28 13.13
N ALA A 347 18.47 44.04 14.28
CA ALA A 347 19.34 44.96 15.00
C ALA A 347 18.72 46.34 15.32
N SER A 348 17.40 46.47 15.23
CA SER A 348 16.68 47.70 15.56
C SER A 348 16.73 47.96 17.07
N LYS A 349 17.07 49.19 17.46
CA LYS A 349 16.99 49.65 18.86
C LYS A 349 15.60 50.15 19.26
N LYS A 350 14.67 50.26 18.29
CA LYS A 350 13.33 50.83 18.50
C LYS A 350 12.29 49.82 19.00
N HIS A 351 12.55 48.53 18.82
CA HIS A 351 11.62 47.46 19.17
C HIS A 351 12.41 46.21 19.55
N ASN A 352 11.81 45.31 20.32
CA ASN A 352 12.42 44.05 20.72
C ASN A 352 11.85 42.88 19.91
N ARG A 353 12.35 41.67 20.14
CA ARG A 353 11.86 40.45 19.45
C ARG A 353 10.34 40.28 19.50
N MET A 354 9.71 40.66 20.60
CA MET A 354 8.26 40.52 20.79
C MET A 354 7.45 41.51 19.95
N THR A 355 8.06 42.66 19.59
CA THR A 355 7.41 43.74 18.83
C THR A 355 8.04 43.94 17.44
N CYS A 356 8.82 42.97 16.96
CA CYS A 356 9.45 43.05 15.65
C CYS A 356 8.41 42.85 14.53
N PRO A 357 8.36 43.74 13.52
CA PRO A 357 7.43 43.61 12.39
C PRO A 357 7.77 42.43 11.45
N HIS A 358 8.91 41.78 11.65
CA HIS A 358 9.40 40.65 10.85
C HIS A 358 9.36 39.31 11.60
N ARG A 359 8.61 39.24 12.71
CA ARG A 359 8.45 38.03 13.53
C ARG A 359 7.72 36.90 12.83
#